data_AF-K1XAB1-F1
#
_entry.id   AF-K1XAB1-F1
#
_cell.length_a   1.000
_cell.length_b   1.000
_cell.length_c   1.000
_cell.angle_alpha   90.00
_cell.angle_beta   90.00
_cell.angle_gamma   90.00
#
_symmetry.space_group_name_H-M   'P 1'
#
loop_
_entity.id
_entity.type
_entity.pdbx_description
1 polymer ?
#
loop_
_entity_poly.entity_id
_entity_poly.type
_entity_poly.pdbx_seq_one_letter_code
_entity_poly.pdbx_strand_id
1 'polypeptide(L)'
;MEEKSRIRFNPMTKEIEIEGSEAFVKTYFHKLQGLLSQSPEKNNEKPLQENTRPVRKAKKAQAKPGKQKAVKETQMDAIVSLVNRTEGGITTSALKEKTGLAERQIWSVVYRAEKQGRIKKTKRGLYVAA
;
A
#
# COMPACT_ATOMS: atom_id res chain seq x y z
N MET A 1 -43.69 -7.58 -6.07
CA MET A 1 -42.68 -8.08 -7.03
C MET A 1 -41.35 -8.19 -6.30
N GLU A 2 -40.42 -9.02 -6.76
CA GLU A 2 -39.08 -9.07 -6.19
C GLU A 2 -38.23 -7.96 -6.83
N GLU A 3 -37.91 -6.90 -6.09
CA GLU A 3 -37.22 -5.72 -6.60
C GLU A 3 -35.71 -5.99 -6.75
N LYS A 4 -35.37 -6.59 -7.90
CA LYS A 4 -34.01 -7.01 -8.28
C LYS A 4 -33.03 -5.83 -8.30
N SER A 5 -32.43 -5.59 -7.14
CA SER A 5 -31.50 -4.50 -6.91
C SER A 5 -30.12 -4.83 -7.49
N ARG A 6 -29.49 -3.87 -8.16
CA ARG A 6 -28.27 -4.06 -8.94
C ARG A 6 -27.40 -2.80 -8.89
N ILE A 7 -26.09 -3.00 -8.85
CA ILE A 7 -25.10 -1.92 -8.99
C ILE A 7 -24.24 -2.25 -10.20
N ARG A 8 -23.93 -1.24 -11.03
CA ARG A 8 -23.01 -1.36 -12.17
C ARG A 8 -22.00 -0.21 -12.15
N PHE A 9 -20.87 -0.42 -12.79
CA PHE A 9 -19.88 0.62 -13.04
C PHE A 9 -19.57 0.64 -14.53
N ASN A 10 -19.72 1.80 -15.17
CA ASN A 10 -19.37 1.99 -16.57
C ASN A 10 -17.90 2.45 -16.65
N PRO A 11 -16.96 1.63 -17.14
CA PRO A 11 -15.54 1.98 -17.14
C PRO A 11 -15.18 3.09 -18.13
N MET A 12 -16.05 3.39 -19.11
CA MET A 12 -15.81 4.43 -20.12
C MET A 12 -16.18 5.82 -19.58
N THR A 13 -17.36 5.97 -18.99
CA THR A 13 -17.85 7.24 -18.41
C THR A 13 -17.44 7.42 -16.95
N LYS A 14 -17.05 6.33 -16.27
CA LYS A 14 -16.76 6.22 -14.82
C LYS A 14 -17.99 6.41 -13.93
N GLU A 15 -19.19 6.25 -14.48
CA GLU A 15 -20.45 6.36 -13.75
C GLU A 15 -20.75 5.09 -12.94
N ILE A 16 -21.46 5.25 -11.82
CA ILE A 16 -21.97 4.16 -10.99
C ILE A 16 -23.49 4.18 -11.07
N GLU A 17 -24.06 3.14 -11.68
CA GLU A 17 -25.51 2.93 -11.80
C GLU A 17 -26.00 2.15 -10.58
N ILE A 18 -27.11 2.58 -9.97
CA ILE A 18 -27.74 1.90 -8.82
C ILE A 18 -29.23 1.74 -9.14
N GLU A 19 -29.64 0.49 -9.41
CA GLU A 19 -30.99 0.07 -9.73
C GLU A 19 -31.56 -0.69 -8.52
N GLY A 20 -32.85 -0.55 -8.19
CA GLY A 20 -33.46 -1.28 -7.06
C GLY A 20 -34.58 -0.50 -6.36
N SER A 21 -34.89 -0.90 -5.13
CA SER A 21 -35.87 -0.20 -4.29
C SER A 21 -35.42 1.21 -3.94
N GLU A 22 -36.36 2.13 -3.69
CA GLU A 22 -36.03 3.52 -3.30
C GLU A 22 -35.14 3.57 -2.05
N ALA A 23 -35.40 2.69 -1.08
CA ALA A 23 -34.58 2.55 0.12
C ALA A 23 -33.15 2.09 -0.21
N PHE A 24 -32.99 1.08 -1.09
CA PHE A 24 -31.67 0.61 -1.54
C PHE A 24 -30.90 1.73 -2.24
N VAL A 25 -31.52 2.41 -3.20
CA VAL A 25 -30.91 3.52 -3.95
C VAL A 25 -30.46 4.64 -3.00
N LYS A 26 -31.32 5.09 -2.09
CA LYS A 26 -30.97 6.14 -1.11
C LYS A 26 -29.83 5.72 -0.17
N THR A 27 -29.87 4.49 0.37
CA THR A 27 -28.82 3.99 1.28
C THR A 27 -27.45 3.97 0.61
N TYR A 28 -27.34 3.47 -0.63
CA TYR A 28 -26.07 3.43 -1.34
C TYR A 28 -25.65 4.81 -1.88
N PHE A 29 -26.59 5.66 -2.31
CA PHE A 29 -26.32 7.04 -2.69
C PHE A 29 -25.70 7.85 -1.54
N HIS A 30 -26.30 7.85 -0.35
CA HIS A 30 -25.73 8.54 0.81
C HIS A 30 -24.37 7.96 1.24
N LYS A 31 -24.16 6.65 1.07
CA LYS A 31 -22.86 6.02 1.31
C LYS A 31 -21.78 6.49 0.31
N LEU A 32 -22.14 6.68 -0.95
CA LEU A 32 -21.25 7.27 -1.96
C LEU A 32 -21.00 8.76 -1.71
N GLN A 33 -22.02 9.54 -1.34
CA GLN A 33 -21.84 10.94 -0.91
C GLN A 33 -20.85 11.03 0.26
N GLY A 34 -21.02 10.21 1.30
CA GLY A 34 -20.11 10.18 2.45
C GLY A 34 -18.65 9.84 2.11
N LEU A 35 -18.41 9.05 1.05
CA LEU A 35 -17.07 8.75 0.54
C LEU A 35 -16.50 9.88 -0.35
N LEU A 36 -17.34 10.58 -1.11
CA LEU A 36 -16.93 11.68 -2.00
C LEU A 36 -16.69 13.00 -1.24
N SER A 37 -17.51 13.29 -0.23
CA SER A 37 -17.33 14.42 0.68
C SER A 37 -16.08 14.29 1.56
N GLN A 38 -15.52 13.08 1.71
CA GLN A 38 -14.18 12.86 2.28
C GLN A 38 -13.08 13.12 1.24
N SER A 39 -13.12 14.31 0.62
CA SER A 39 -12.07 14.78 -0.29
C SER A 39 -10.77 15.10 0.49
N PRO A 40 -9.58 14.75 -0.02
CA PRO A 40 -8.39 14.54 0.80
C PRO A 40 -7.58 15.81 1.14
N GLU A 41 -8.22 16.91 1.55
CA GLU A 41 -7.51 18.04 2.15
C GLU A 41 -7.17 17.79 3.64
N LYS A 42 -6.21 16.87 3.77
CA LYS A 42 -5.11 16.82 4.75
C LYS A 42 -5.39 16.44 6.22
N ASN A 43 -5.03 15.17 6.50
CA ASN A 43 -4.54 14.63 7.79
C ASN A 43 -3.28 13.74 7.51
N ASN A 44 -2.68 13.10 8.53
CA ASN A 44 -1.33 12.45 8.58
C ASN A 44 -0.15 13.45 8.86
N GLU A 45 0.40 13.82 10.05
CA GLU A 45 0.53 13.48 12.92
C GLU A 45 -0.69 13.45 13.99
N LYS A 46 -1.59 12.46 14.12
CA LYS A 46 -1.85 11.37 13.18
C LYS A 46 -2.08 12.03 11.83
N PRO A 47 -1.07 12.80 11.43
CA PRO A 47 -0.88 14.80 11.64
C PRO A 47 -1.68 15.64 10.60
N LEU A 48 -0.98 16.60 9.97
CA LEU A 48 -1.37 17.48 8.84
C LEU A 48 -2.32 18.64 9.13
N GLN A 49 -2.36 19.07 10.39
CA GLN A 49 -3.03 20.28 10.87
C GLN A 49 -2.60 21.55 10.11
N GLU A 50 -3.38 21.96 9.11
CA GLU A 50 -3.35 23.33 8.61
C GLU A 50 -4.29 24.20 9.45
N ASN A 51 -3.80 24.67 10.61
CA ASN A 51 -4.50 25.68 11.40
C ASN A 51 -3.72 27.00 11.43
N THR A 52 -4.02 27.83 10.42
CA THR A 52 -3.92 29.29 10.39
C THR A 52 -2.64 30.00 10.87
N ARG A 53 -2.10 30.80 9.93
CA ARG A 53 -1.38 32.08 10.14
C ARG A 53 0.08 31.99 10.64
N PRO A 54 0.90 33.04 10.40
CA PRO A 54 2.35 32.89 10.25
C PRO A 54 3.17 33.69 11.29
N VAL A 55 4.45 33.95 10.96
CA VAL A 55 5.38 34.96 11.54
C VAL A 55 6.40 34.43 12.57
N ARG A 56 7.60 34.06 12.05
CA ARG A 56 8.97 34.51 12.46
C ARG A 56 9.44 34.25 13.93
N LYS A 57 10.73 34.02 14.25
CA LYS A 57 12.01 34.11 13.51
C LYS A 57 13.16 33.42 14.31
N ALA A 58 14.12 32.81 13.60
CA ALA A 58 15.52 32.56 14.04
C ALA A 58 15.72 31.57 15.23
N LYS A 59 16.90 30.99 15.51
CA LYS A 59 18.30 31.29 15.11
C LYS A 59 19.06 30.07 14.54
N LYS A 60 20.23 30.33 13.93
CA LYS A 60 21.20 29.33 13.41
C LYS A 60 22.09 28.75 14.54
N ALA A 61 22.82 27.67 14.19
CA ALA A 61 23.97 27.01 14.84
C ALA A 61 23.64 25.58 15.30
N GLN A 62 24.46 24.55 15.05
CA GLN A 62 25.69 24.43 14.25
C GLN A 62 25.72 23.03 13.57
N ALA A 63 26.56 22.84 12.54
CA ALA A 63 26.65 21.57 11.81
C ALA A 63 28.10 21.07 11.71
N LYS A 64 28.33 19.79 12.01
CA LYS A 64 29.45 18.91 11.61
C LYS A 64 29.30 17.54 12.32
N PRO A 65 29.79 16.43 11.74
CA PRO A 65 29.85 16.08 10.33
C PRO A 65 29.18 14.71 10.03
N GLY A 66 28.98 14.37 8.75
CA GLY A 66 28.99 12.97 8.31
C GLY A 66 27.87 12.02 8.75
N LYS A 67 26.59 12.45 8.78
CA LYS A 67 25.49 11.44 8.81
C LYS A 67 25.51 10.63 7.51
N GLN A 68 25.89 9.36 7.63
CA GLN A 68 25.76 8.35 6.58
C GLN A 68 24.32 8.34 6.05
N LYS A 69 24.15 8.11 4.74
CA LYS A 69 22.81 7.99 4.14
C LYS A 69 22.13 6.77 4.75
N ALA A 70 21.16 7.00 5.64
CA ALA A 70 20.29 5.94 6.13
C ALA A 70 19.52 5.36 4.94
N VAL A 71 19.98 4.21 4.46
CA VAL A 71 19.34 3.49 3.36
C VAL A 71 17.97 3.07 3.85
N LYS A 72 16.92 3.66 3.28
CA LYS A 72 15.56 3.17 3.47
C LYS A 72 15.49 1.82 2.77
N GLU A 73 15.68 0.73 3.52
CA GLU A 73 15.55 -0.63 2.99
C GLU A 73 14.21 -0.75 2.27
N THR A 74 14.25 -1.10 0.99
CA THR A 74 13.00 -1.29 0.25
C THR A 74 12.38 -2.62 0.67
N GLN A 75 11.07 -2.79 0.44
CA GLN A 75 10.40 -4.08 0.63
C GLN A 75 11.07 -5.23 -0.16
N MET A 76 11.82 -4.90 -1.21
CA MET A 76 12.63 -5.85 -1.98
C MET A 76 13.93 -6.22 -1.27
N ASP A 77 14.64 -5.27 -0.66
CA ASP A 77 15.87 -5.55 0.10
C ASP A 77 15.55 -6.30 1.40
N ALA A 78 14.41 -6.02 2.04
CA ALA A 78 13.90 -6.80 3.15
C ALA A 78 13.60 -8.27 2.76
N ILE A 79 12.93 -8.50 1.62
CA ILE A 79 12.66 -9.87 1.13
C ILE A 79 13.96 -10.57 0.70
N VAL A 80 14.85 -9.91 -0.03
CA VAL A 80 16.13 -10.51 -0.48
C VAL A 80 17.04 -10.83 0.71
N SER A 81 17.16 -9.95 1.70
CA SER A 81 17.96 -10.22 2.89
C SER A 81 17.38 -11.34 3.76
N LEU A 82 16.05 -11.51 3.81
CA LEU A 82 15.41 -12.66 4.45
C LEU A 82 15.69 -13.98 3.71
N VAL A 83 15.63 -13.99 2.38
CA VAL A 83 15.96 -15.16 1.55
C VAL A 83 17.44 -15.55 1.72
N ASN A 84 18.35 -14.57 1.66
CA ASN A 84 19.79 -14.79 1.75
C ASN A 84 20.27 -15.20 3.16
N ARG A 85 19.44 -15.02 4.20
CA ARG A 85 19.69 -15.51 5.57
C ARG A 85 19.22 -16.95 5.81
N THR A 86 18.66 -17.61 4.79
CA THR A 86 18.15 -18.99 4.89
C THR A 86 18.76 -19.88 3.83
N GLU A 87 19.73 -20.71 4.22
CA GLU A 87 20.48 -21.62 3.33
C GLU A 87 19.57 -22.64 2.62
N GLY A 88 18.54 -23.15 3.31
CA GLY A 88 17.49 -24.01 2.73
C GLY A 88 16.40 -23.26 1.93
N GLY A 89 16.51 -21.94 1.80
CA GLY A 89 15.47 -21.07 1.24
C GLY A 89 14.31 -20.78 2.21
N ILE A 90 13.35 -20.00 1.72
CA ILE A 90 12.21 -19.49 2.48
C ILE A 90 10.88 -19.61 1.72
N THR A 91 9.79 -19.85 2.44
CA THR A 91 8.44 -20.02 1.87
C THR A 91 7.67 -18.70 1.78
N THR A 92 6.59 -18.67 0.99
CA THR A 92 5.64 -17.54 0.99
C THR A 92 5.01 -17.27 2.36
N SER A 93 4.74 -18.31 3.16
CA SER A 93 4.23 -18.15 4.54
C SER A 93 5.25 -17.47 5.44
N ALA A 94 6.48 -17.97 5.50
CA ALA A 94 7.55 -17.39 6.31
C ALA A 94 7.93 -15.96 5.86
N LEU A 95 7.81 -15.64 4.57
CA LEU A 95 7.95 -14.26 4.08
C LEU A 95 6.79 -13.38 4.56
N LYS A 96 5.53 -13.86 4.53
CA LYS A 96 4.35 -13.14 5.03
C LYS A 96 4.44 -12.85 6.53
N GLU A 97 4.83 -13.85 7.32
CA GLU A 97 5.02 -13.73 8.77
C GLU A 97 6.12 -12.73 9.12
N LYS A 98 7.28 -12.78 8.45
CA LYS A 98 8.43 -11.91 8.76
C LYS A 98 8.33 -10.49 8.19
N THR A 99 7.48 -10.23 7.19
CA THR A 99 7.38 -8.91 6.54
C THR A 99 6.03 -8.22 6.72
N GLY A 100 4.99 -8.93 7.15
CA GLY A 100 3.60 -8.43 7.21
C GLY A 100 2.97 -8.14 5.84
N LEU A 101 3.66 -8.44 4.73
CA LEU A 101 3.19 -8.11 3.38
C LEU A 101 2.09 -9.06 2.89
N ALA A 102 1.14 -8.54 2.12
CA ALA A 102 0.15 -9.36 1.44
C ALA A 102 0.81 -10.27 0.39
N GLU A 103 0.27 -11.47 0.17
CA GLU A 103 0.88 -12.46 -0.72
C GLU A 103 1.10 -11.93 -2.16
N ARG A 104 0.16 -11.12 -2.68
CA ARG A 104 0.31 -10.45 -3.98
C ARG A 104 1.48 -9.44 -4.00
N GLN A 105 1.75 -8.75 -2.90
CA GLN A 105 2.94 -7.89 -2.77
C GLN A 105 4.19 -8.75 -2.78
N ILE A 106 4.25 -9.82 -1.98
CA ILE A 106 5.38 -10.78 -1.96
C ILE A 106 5.67 -11.31 -3.36
N TRP A 107 4.67 -11.80 -4.10
CA TRP A 107 4.86 -12.28 -5.48
C TRP A 107 5.41 -11.20 -6.40
N SER A 108 4.88 -9.97 -6.36
CA SER A 108 5.39 -8.87 -7.19
C SER A 108 6.82 -8.43 -6.84
N VAL A 109 7.19 -8.48 -5.56
CA VAL A 109 8.55 -8.17 -5.09
C VAL A 109 9.52 -9.28 -5.52
N VAL A 110 9.15 -10.54 -5.27
CA VAL A 110 9.90 -11.73 -5.64
C VAL A 110 10.16 -11.77 -7.14
N TYR A 111 9.13 -11.54 -7.97
CA TYR A 111 9.28 -11.54 -9.43
C TYR A 111 10.29 -10.48 -9.91
N ARG A 112 10.31 -9.28 -9.31
CA ARG A 112 11.32 -8.26 -9.62
C ARG A 112 12.72 -8.68 -9.16
N ALA A 113 12.86 -9.27 -7.97
CA ALA A 113 14.14 -9.74 -7.45
C ALA A 113 14.71 -10.93 -8.25
N GLU A 114 13.84 -11.82 -8.74
CA GLU A 114 14.16 -12.91 -9.67
C GLU A 114 14.60 -12.35 -11.04
N LYS A 115 13.86 -11.38 -11.60
CA LYS A 115 14.27 -10.66 -12.82
C LYS A 115 15.56 -9.82 -12.67
N GLN A 116 15.95 -9.48 -11.44
CA GLN A 116 17.24 -8.85 -11.10
C GLN A 116 18.35 -9.85 -10.79
N GLY A 117 18.09 -11.16 -10.80
CA GLY A 117 19.09 -12.18 -10.45
C GLY A 117 19.55 -12.12 -8.99
N ARG A 118 18.70 -11.64 -8.07
CA ARG A 118 19.01 -11.57 -6.62
C ARG A 118 18.50 -12.78 -5.83
N ILE A 119 17.47 -13.46 -6.34
CA ILE A 119 16.91 -14.71 -5.79
C ILE A 119 16.51 -15.65 -6.93
N LYS A 120 16.41 -16.95 -6.64
CA LYS A 120 15.89 -17.98 -7.55
C LYS A 120 14.71 -18.74 -6.93
N LYS A 121 13.83 -19.27 -7.77
CA LYS A 121 12.62 -20.01 -7.37
C LYS A 121 12.82 -21.51 -7.59
N THR A 122 13.14 -22.25 -6.53
CA THR A 122 13.39 -23.70 -6.60
C THR A 122 12.12 -24.51 -6.82
N LYS A 123 11.01 -24.12 -6.15
CA LYS A 123 9.68 -24.75 -6.27
C LYS A 123 8.59 -23.69 -6.17
N ARG A 124 7.32 -24.04 -6.43
CA ARG A 124 6.19 -23.11 -6.24
C ARG A 124 6.11 -22.69 -4.78
N GLY A 125 6.37 -21.40 -4.51
CA GLY A 125 6.33 -20.82 -3.17
C GLY A 125 7.57 -21.07 -2.31
N LEU A 126 8.68 -21.55 -2.88
CA LEU A 126 9.98 -21.71 -2.21
C LEU A 126 11.07 -20.97 -2.98
N TYR A 127 11.78 -20.08 -2.29
CA TYR A 127 12.79 -19.18 -2.88
C TYR A 127 14.13 -19.31 -2.17
N VAL A 128 15.21 -19.28 -2.93
CA VAL A 128 16.61 -19.35 -2.47
C VAL A 128 17.39 -18.13 -2.98
N ALA A 129 18.58 -17.90 -2.45
CA ALA A 129 19.52 -16.94 -3.04
C ALA A 129 19.84 -17.32 -4.50
N ALA A 130 20.18 -16.33 -5.33
CA ALA A 130 20.57 -16.56 -6.73
C ALA A 130 22.01 -17.05 -6.86
#